data_AF-A0A955I331-F1
#
_entry.id   AF-A0A955I331-F1
#
_cell.length_a   1.000
_cell.length_b   1.000
_cell.length_c   1.000
_cell.angle_alpha   90.00
_cell.angle_beta   90.00
_cell.angle_gamma   90.00
#
_symmetry.space_group_name_H-M   'P 1'
#
loop_
_entity.id
_entity.type
_entity.pdbx_description
1 polymer ?
#
loop_
_entity_poly.entity_id
_entity_poly.type
_entity_poly.pdbx_seq_one_letter_code
_entity_poly.pdbx_strand_id
1 'polypeptide(L)'
;MKSKNTSMIVIIGVLLLGLLALVLYFQGSFQNSNGPDVAVQSFEDCVAAGNPVMESYPRKCRHGDVTFTEVINDADEIVGVQCTESSECPLPMMFAIQSNCPYQSACIDGACAVVCPVWEHSPVVEESISYQVSCSDSSECDCSSWDTENQYPCECVDGQCSSVVAQNGATTGN
;
A
#
# COMPACT_ATOMS: atom_id res chain seq x y z
N MET A 1 90.64 10.38 -9.37
CA MET A 1 89.45 9.75 -9.98
C MET A 1 88.37 9.64 -8.91
N LYS A 2 87.51 10.65 -8.79
CA LYS A 2 86.53 10.79 -7.70
C LYS A 2 85.24 10.10 -8.14
N SER A 3 84.84 9.08 -7.38
CA SER A 3 83.74 8.13 -7.58
C SER A 3 82.49 8.72 -8.27
N LYS A 4 82.21 8.27 -9.50
CA LYS A 4 80.96 8.54 -10.23
C LYS A 4 79.73 7.88 -9.57
N ASN A 5 79.96 6.91 -8.68
CA ASN A 5 78.92 6.04 -8.14
C ASN A 5 78.11 6.72 -7.02
N THR A 6 78.73 7.64 -6.28
CA THR A 6 78.06 8.36 -5.18
C THR A 6 77.02 9.36 -5.72
N SER A 7 77.27 9.94 -6.90
CA SER A 7 76.33 10.88 -7.53
C SER A 7 75.08 10.20 -8.09
N MET A 8 75.20 8.94 -8.53
CA MET A 8 74.09 8.16 -9.10
C MET A 8 73.08 7.72 -8.02
N ILE A 9 73.56 7.37 -6.82
CA ILE A 9 72.72 6.94 -5.70
C ILE A 9 71.79 8.06 -5.22
N VAL A 10 72.27 9.31 -5.20
CA VAL A 10 71.47 10.47 -4.77
C VAL A 10 70.30 10.74 -5.72
N ILE A 11 70.53 10.64 -7.04
CA ILE A 11 69.49 10.87 -8.06
C ILE A 11 68.39 9.80 -7.96
N ILE A 12 68.77 8.53 -7.78
CA ILE A 12 67.81 7.44 -7.60
C ILE A 12 66.99 7.63 -6.32
N GLY A 13 67.62 8.06 -5.23
CA GLY A 13 66.93 8.35 -3.97
C GLY A 13 65.87 9.44 -4.10
N VAL A 14 66.17 10.53 -4.82
CA VAL A 14 65.22 11.63 -5.05
C VAL A 14 64.07 11.18 -5.95
N LEU A 15 64.34 10.40 -6.99
CA LEU A 15 63.30 9.87 -7.87
C LEU A 15 62.35 8.93 -7.13
N LEU A 16 62.87 8.05 -6.26
CA LEU A 16 62.06 7.15 -5.46
C LEU A 16 61.18 7.90 -4.45
N LEU A 17 61.72 8.92 -3.79
CA LEU A 17 60.95 9.78 -2.89
C LEU A 17 59.84 10.55 -3.62
N GLY A 18 60.12 11.06 -4.81
CA GLY A 18 59.12 11.74 -5.64
C GLY A 18 58.00 10.81 -6.10
N LEU A 19 58.35 9.59 -6.55
CA LEU A 19 57.38 8.57 -6.93
C LEU A 19 56.51 8.13 -5.74
N LEU A 20 57.11 7.98 -4.57
CA LEU A 20 56.39 7.63 -3.35
C LEU A 20 55.37 8.73 -2.97
N ALA A 21 55.77 10.00 -3.01
CA ALA A 21 54.89 11.13 -2.75
C ALA A 21 53.74 11.22 -3.76
N LEU A 22 54.02 10.95 -5.05
CA LEU A 22 53.01 10.92 -6.10
C LEU A 22 51.97 9.83 -5.85
N VAL A 23 52.40 8.62 -5.50
CA VAL A 23 51.49 7.49 -5.20
C VAL A 23 50.60 7.82 -4.01
N LEU A 24 51.17 8.37 -2.94
CA LEU A 24 50.40 8.78 -1.76
C LEU A 24 49.38 9.89 -2.08
N TYR A 25 49.73 10.83 -2.97
CA TYR A 25 48.82 11.88 -3.43
C TYR A 25 47.62 11.31 -4.21
N PHE A 26 47.85 10.34 -5.11
CA PHE A 26 46.78 9.74 -5.91
C PHE A 26 45.88 8.77 -5.12
N GLN A 27 46.38 8.15 -4.05
CA GLN A 27 45.58 7.26 -3.20
C GLN A 27 44.54 8.01 -2.34
N GLY A 28 44.75 9.31 -2.05
CA GLY A 28 43.83 10.10 -1.22
C GLY A 28 42.53 10.55 -1.91
N SER A 29 42.43 10.43 -3.24
CA SER A 29 41.31 11.00 -4.02
C SER A 29 40.18 10.02 -4.33
N PHE A 30 40.32 8.74 -4.00
CA PHE A 30 39.26 7.74 -4.16
C PHE A 30 38.50 7.54 -2.84
N GLN A 31 37.75 8.57 -2.42
CA GLN A 31 36.66 8.33 -1.47
C GLN A 31 35.55 7.63 -2.24
N ASN A 32 35.58 6.30 -2.17
CA ASN A 32 34.50 5.43 -2.62
C ASN A 32 33.29 5.80 -1.76
N SER A 33 32.28 6.42 -2.36
CA SER A 33 31.00 6.75 -1.72
C SER A 33 30.16 5.49 -1.48
N ASN A 34 30.76 4.49 -0.82
CA ASN A 34 30.01 3.46 -0.14
C ASN A 34 29.54 4.08 1.18
N GLY A 35 28.65 5.07 1.08
CA GLY A 35 27.80 5.41 2.21
C GLY A 35 27.11 4.12 2.68
N PRO A 36 26.80 4.00 3.98
CA PRO A 36 26.02 2.85 4.46
C PRO A 36 24.81 2.73 3.55
N ASP A 37 24.71 1.61 2.85
CA ASP A 37 23.57 1.27 2.03
C ASP A 37 22.38 1.22 2.99
N VAL A 38 21.66 2.35 3.09
CA VAL A 38 20.46 2.43 3.91
C VAL A 38 19.52 1.50 3.20
N ALA A 39 19.40 0.27 3.72
CA ALA A 39 18.58 -0.76 3.14
C ALA A 39 17.13 -0.25 3.10
N VAL A 40 16.73 0.27 1.94
CA VAL A 40 15.39 0.77 1.68
C VAL A 40 14.47 -0.46 1.65
N GLN A 41 13.64 -0.62 2.68
CA GLN A 41 12.74 -1.78 2.82
C GLN A 41 11.26 -1.39 2.72
N SER A 42 10.96 -0.10 2.72
CA SER A 42 9.60 0.43 2.71
C SER A 42 9.48 1.67 1.80
N PHE A 43 8.23 2.07 1.54
CA PHE A 43 7.95 3.31 0.84
C PHE A 43 8.48 4.51 1.65
N GLU A 44 8.31 4.48 2.97
CA GLU A 44 8.75 5.50 3.92
C GLU A 44 10.27 5.67 3.89
N ASP A 45 11.01 4.55 3.91
CA ASP A 45 12.48 4.56 3.77
C ASP A 45 12.90 5.14 2.42
N CYS A 46 12.17 4.81 1.36
CA CYS A 46 12.48 5.27 0.01
C CYS A 46 12.32 6.79 -0.09
N VAL A 47 11.25 7.35 0.48
CA VAL A 47 11.01 8.79 0.53
C VAL A 47 12.02 9.48 1.46
N ALA A 48 12.31 8.90 2.62
CA ALA A 48 13.29 9.44 3.57
C ALA A 48 14.71 9.50 2.98
N ALA A 49 15.04 8.58 2.07
CA ALA A 49 16.27 8.58 1.30
C ALA A 49 16.30 9.60 0.14
N GLY A 50 15.22 10.38 -0.06
CA GLY A 50 15.15 11.45 -1.06
C GLY A 50 14.90 10.96 -2.49
N ASN A 51 14.43 9.73 -2.67
CA ASN A 51 14.09 9.19 -3.97
C ASN A 51 12.81 9.82 -4.55
N PRO A 52 12.65 9.85 -5.89
CA PRO A 52 11.46 10.43 -6.51
C PRO A 52 10.20 9.61 -6.21
N VAL A 53 9.14 10.32 -5.82
CA VAL A 53 7.78 9.79 -5.72
C VAL A 53 7.05 10.05 -7.03
N MET A 54 6.37 9.04 -7.54
CA MET A 54 5.55 9.11 -8.75
C MET A 54 4.16 9.64 -8.40
N GLU A 55 3.62 10.48 -9.29
CA GLU A 55 2.24 11.00 -9.23
C GLU A 55 1.22 9.90 -9.59
N SER A 56 1.11 8.87 -8.75
CA SER A 56 0.12 7.78 -8.87
C SER A 56 -0.62 7.57 -7.55
N TYR A 57 -1.81 6.96 -7.60
CA TYR A 57 -2.52 6.46 -6.42
C TYR A 57 -2.67 4.93 -6.48
N PRO A 58 -2.18 4.16 -5.49
CA PRO A 58 -1.33 4.61 -4.37
C PRO A 58 -0.01 5.24 -4.81
N ARG A 59 0.62 6.04 -3.94
CA ARG A 59 1.91 6.67 -4.26
C ARG A 59 2.98 5.60 -4.43
N LYS A 60 3.95 5.87 -5.30
CA LYS A 60 5.05 4.93 -5.58
C LYS A 60 6.37 5.67 -5.48
N CYS A 61 7.37 5.06 -4.85
CA CYS A 61 8.71 5.61 -4.71
C CYS A 61 9.72 4.67 -5.38
N ARG A 62 10.63 5.21 -6.19
CA ARG A 62 11.60 4.42 -6.97
C ARG A 62 13.03 4.57 -6.43
N HIS A 63 13.64 3.47 -6.02
CA HIS A 63 15.04 3.40 -5.59
C HIS A 63 15.81 2.41 -6.48
N GLY A 64 16.62 2.93 -7.40
CA GLY A 64 17.29 2.12 -8.42
C GLY A 64 16.29 1.41 -9.34
N ASP A 65 16.34 0.08 -9.36
CA ASP A 65 15.45 -0.79 -10.14
C ASP A 65 14.25 -1.31 -9.32
N VAL A 66 14.14 -0.92 -8.05
CA VAL A 66 13.04 -1.33 -7.17
C VAL A 66 12.04 -0.18 -7.02
N THR A 67 10.75 -0.53 -7.04
CA THR A 67 9.65 0.40 -6.76
C THR A 67 8.91 -0.05 -5.52
N PHE A 68 8.81 0.85 -4.54
CA PHE A 68 8.04 0.67 -3.32
C PHE A 68 6.69 1.36 -3.51
N THR A 69 5.60 0.65 -3.23
CA THR A 69 4.25 1.22 -3.28
C THR A 69 3.80 1.52 -1.86
N GLU A 70 3.22 2.69 -1.64
CA GLU A 70 2.59 3.05 -0.37
C GLU A 70 1.47 2.07 -0.05
N VAL A 71 1.51 1.51 1.16
CA VAL A 71 0.44 0.64 1.66
C VAL A 71 -0.62 1.55 2.29
N ILE A 72 -1.74 1.70 1.60
CA ILE A 72 -2.88 2.48 2.07
C ILE A 72 -3.94 1.51 2.61
N ASN A 73 -4.04 1.39 3.93
CA ASN A 73 -5.06 0.59 4.59
C ASN A 73 -6.30 1.46 4.90
N ASP A 74 -6.93 2.04 3.86
CA ASP A 74 -8.09 2.93 4.02
C ASP A 74 -9.30 2.21 4.66
N ALA A 75 -9.41 0.90 4.45
CA ALA A 75 -10.51 0.12 5.04
C ALA A 75 -10.42 0.08 6.58
N ASP A 76 -9.23 -0.09 7.15
CA ASP A 76 -9.07 -0.25 8.60
C ASP A 76 -9.28 1.08 9.35
N GLU A 77 -9.07 2.22 8.68
CA GLU A 77 -9.27 3.54 9.30
C GLU A 77 -10.75 3.97 9.31
N ILE A 78 -11.55 3.48 8.36
CA ILE A 78 -12.95 3.89 8.18
C ILE A 78 -13.94 2.88 8.77
N VAL A 79 -13.59 1.60 8.74
CA VAL A 79 -14.43 0.54 9.29
C VAL A 79 -14.43 0.63 10.82
N GLY A 80 -15.63 0.56 11.37
CA GLY A 80 -15.98 0.67 12.79
C GLY A 80 -15.65 1.99 13.49
N VAL A 81 -15.52 3.06 12.71
CA VAL A 81 -15.75 4.43 13.21
C VAL A 81 -17.15 4.49 13.85
N GLN A 82 -17.26 5.14 15.01
CA GLN A 82 -18.54 5.29 15.69
C GLN A 82 -19.48 6.20 14.89
N CYS A 83 -20.72 5.79 14.73
CA CYS A 83 -21.73 6.50 13.95
C CYS A 83 -23.10 6.43 14.63
N THR A 84 -23.97 7.36 14.24
CA THR A 84 -25.39 7.37 14.61
C THR A 84 -26.30 7.17 13.41
N GLU A 85 -25.85 7.56 12.21
CA GLU A 85 -26.57 7.42 10.96
C GLU A 85 -25.64 6.96 9.83
N SER A 86 -26.17 6.23 8.84
CA SER A 86 -25.39 5.76 7.67
C SER A 86 -24.75 6.89 6.88
N SER A 87 -25.35 8.10 6.91
CA SER A 87 -24.82 9.29 6.22
C SER A 87 -23.49 9.80 6.79
N GLU A 88 -23.15 9.42 8.03
CA GLU A 88 -21.90 9.78 8.69
C GLU A 88 -20.72 8.90 8.28
N CYS A 89 -21.00 7.76 7.63
CA CYS A 89 -19.99 6.79 7.28
C CYS A 89 -19.39 7.09 5.89
N PRO A 90 -18.09 7.45 5.79
CA PRO A 90 -17.45 7.56 4.49
C PRO A 90 -17.28 6.17 3.86
N LEU A 91 -17.43 6.06 2.54
CA LEU A 91 -17.12 4.83 1.80
C LEU A 91 -15.61 4.82 1.49
N PRO A 92 -14.85 3.78 1.91
CA PRO A 92 -13.45 3.70 1.55
C PRO A 92 -13.29 3.60 0.03
N MET A 93 -12.32 4.35 -0.52
CA MET A 93 -12.12 4.45 -1.98
C MET A 93 -11.92 3.09 -2.64
N MET A 94 -11.30 2.13 -1.94
CA MET A 94 -11.10 0.77 -2.46
C MET A 94 -12.39 0.00 -2.73
N PHE A 95 -13.51 0.35 -2.09
CA PHE A 95 -14.82 -0.22 -2.38
C PHE A 95 -15.57 0.58 -3.44
N ALA A 96 -15.37 1.91 -3.48
CA ALA A 96 -15.98 2.78 -4.49
C ALA A 96 -15.53 2.46 -5.93
N ILE A 97 -14.34 1.88 -6.11
CA ILE A 97 -13.78 1.53 -7.42
C ILE A 97 -14.09 0.09 -7.88
N GLN A 98 -14.63 -0.75 -7.01
CA GLN A 98 -14.89 -2.16 -7.35
C GLN A 98 -16.19 -2.30 -8.14
N SER A 99 -16.16 -3.08 -9.22
CA SER A 99 -17.33 -3.30 -10.10
C SER A 99 -18.25 -4.44 -9.66
N ASN A 100 -17.87 -5.21 -8.65
CA ASN A 100 -18.60 -6.44 -8.28
C ASN A 100 -19.90 -6.15 -7.53
N CYS A 101 -19.97 -5.00 -6.84
CA CYS A 101 -21.16 -4.58 -6.14
C CYS A 101 -21.22 -3.05 -6.09
N PRO A 102 -22.42 -2.44 -6.13
CA PRO A 102 -22.61 -1.03 -5.77
C PRO A 102 -22.46 -0.88 -4.25
N TYR A 103 -21.22 -1.00 -3.74
CA TYR A 103 -20.91 -0.91 -2.32
C TYR A 103 -21.37 0.41 -1.72
N GLN A 104 -21.86 0.34 -0.49
CA GLN A 104 -22.33 1.48 0.29
C GLN A 104 -21.74 1.39 1.69
N SER A 105 -21.63 2.53 2.35
CA SER A 105 -21.28 2.62 3.76
C SER A 105 -22.57 2.75 4.59
N ALA A 106 -22.62 2.03 5.70
CA ALA A 106 -23.79 2.00 6.57
C ALA A 106 -23.40 2.01 8.05
N CYS A 107 -24.27 2.53 8.90
CA CYS A 107 -24.08 2.48 10.34
C CYS A 107 -24.77 1.25 10.93
N ILE A 108 -23.99 0.25 11.34
CA ILE A 108 -24.49 -1.02 11.91
C ILE A 108 -23.96 -1.14 13.32
N ASP A 109 -24.86 -1.29 14.30
CA ASP A 109 -24.52 -1.39 15.73
C ASP A 109 -23.66 -0.22 16.25
N GLY A 110 -23.90 0.98 15.71
CA GLY A 110 -23.15 2.20 16.07
C GLY A 110 -21.74 2.26 15.48
N ALA A 111 -21.44 1.43 14.48
CA ALA A 111 -20.15 1.32 13.83
C ALA A 111 -20.29 1.35 12.30
N CYS A 112 -19.43 2.09 11.61
CA CYS A 112 -19.44 2.14 10.16
C CYS A 112 -19.00 0.80 9.57
N ALA A 113 -19.78 0.30 8.62
CA ALA A 113 -19.53 -0.93 7.89
C ALA A 113 -19.65 -0.67 6.39
N VAL A 114 -19.00 -1.53 5.60
CA VAL A 114 -19.19 -1.56 4.15
C VAL A 114 -20.16 -2.68 3.83
N VAL A 115 -21.24 -2.33 3.13
CA VAL A 115 -22.31 -3.24 2.78
C VAL A 115 -22.50 -3.32 1.27
N CYS A 116 -22.99 -4.47 0.83
CA CYS A 116 -23.34 -4.75 -0.55
C CYS A 116 -24.84 -5.05 -0.63
N PRO A 117 -25.67 -4.17 -1.23
CA PRO A 117 -27.09 -4.41 -1.34
C PRO A 117 -27.40 -5.65 -2.17
N VAL A 118 -28.31 -6.48 -1.69
CA VAL A 118 -28.76 -7.69 -2.38
C VAL A 118 -29.83 -7.33 -3.41
N TRP A 119 -29.68 -7.88 -4.61
CA TRP A 119 -30.65 -7.73 -5.69
C TRP A 119 -31.20 -9.10 -6.08
N GLU A 120 -32.52 -9.19 -6.18
CA GLU A 120 -33.18 -10.39 -6.68
C GLU A 120 -33.56 -10.21 -8.14
N HIS A 121 -33.37 -11.28 -8.93
CA HIS A 121 -33.79 -11.31 -10.32
C HIS A 121 -35.27 -11.72 -10.38
N SER A 122 -36.11 -10.89 -11.00
CA SER A 122 -37.51 -11.25 -11.20
C SER A 122 -37.62 -12.45 -12.17
N PRO A 123 -38.23 -13.58 -11.76
CA PRO A 123 -38.36 -14.74 -12.65
C PRO A 123 -39.48 -14.56 -13.70
N VAL A 124 -40.25 -13.48 -13.63
CA VAL A 124 -41.50 -13.31 -14.40
C VAL A 124 -41.32 -12.45 -15.65
N VAL A 125 -40.18 -11.75 -15.79
CA VAL A 125 -39.93 -10.84 -16.91
C VAL A 125 -38.68 -11.30 -17.67
N GLU A 126 -38.81 -11.54 -18.98
CA GLU A 126 -37.67 -11.88 -19.85
C GLU A 126 -36.64 -10.74 -19.94
N GLU A 127 -37.01 -9.53 -19.51
CA GLU A 127 -36.08 -8.43 -19.30
C GLU A 127 -35.54 -8.48 -17.87
N SER A 128 -34.20 -8.41 -17.76
CA SER A 128 -33.44 -8.41 -16.51
C SER A 128 -33.76 -7.19 -15.64
N ILE A 129 -34.90 -7.22 -14.96
CA ILE A 129 -35.25 -6.23 -13.94
C ILE A 129 -34.77 -6.80 -12.61
N SER A 130 -33.72 -6.19 -12.07
CA SER A 130 -33.31 -6.39 -10.68
C SER A 130 -34.08 -5.43 -9.79
N TYR A 131 -34.55 -5.91 -8.65
CA TYR A 131 -35.16 -5.08 -7.62
C TYR A 131 -34.43 -5.28 -6.29
N GLN A 132 -34.45 -4.23 -5.49
CA GLN A 132 -33.87 -4.26 -4.15
C GLN A 132 -34.79 -5.06 -3.23
N VAL A 133 -34.21 -6.00 -2.48
CA VAL A 133 -34.96 -6.79 -1.49
C VAL A 133 -35.15 -5.92 -0.25
N SER A 134 -36.41 -5.51 0.00
CA SER A 134 -36.77 -4.74 1.19
C SER A 134 -36.95 -5.64 2.40
N CYS A 135 -36.62 -5.14 3.59
CA CYS A 135 -36.75 -5.87 4.86
C CYS A 135 -37.25 -4.96 5.98
N SER A 136 -37.86 -5.56 6.99
CA SER A 136 -38.19 -4.93 8.27
C SER A 136 -37.21 -5.30 9.38
N ASP A 137 -36.56 -6.47 9.27
CA ASP A 137 -35.62 -7.03 10.24
C ASP A 137 -34.57 -7.89 9.52
N SER A 138 -33.37 -8.03 10.09
CA SER A 138 -32.26 -8.78 9.49
C SER A 138 -32.56 -10.25 9.26
N SER A 139 -33.49 -10.84 10.02
CA SER A 139 -33.93 -12.24 9.83
C SER A 139 -34.72 -12.47 8.54
N GLU A 140 -35.21 -11.41 7.88
CA GLU A 140 -35.90 -11.50 6.58
C GLU A 140 -34.93 -11.62 5.39
N CYS A 141 -33.64 -11.37 5.63
CA CYS A 141 -32.65 -11.28 4.57
C CYS A 141 -31.93 -12.62 4.32
N ASP A 142 -31.95 -13.07 3.06
CA ASP A 142 -31.23 -14.26 2.60
C ASP A 142 -30.10 -13.88 1.62
N CYS A 143 -28.89 -13.73 2.15
CA CYS A 143 -27.68 -13.44 1.36
C CYS A 143 -26.99 -14.72 0.80
N SER A 144 -27.52 -15.92 1.06
CA SER A 144 -26.82 -17.19 0.74
C SER A 144 -26.57 -17.40 -0.76
N SER A 145 -27.41 -16.79 -1.61
CA SER A 145 -27.31 -16.87 -3.07
C SER A 145 -26.25 -15.95 -3.66
N TRP A 146 -25.81 -14.93 -2.93
CA TRP A 146 -24.96 -13.85 -3.44
C TRP A 146 -23.48 -14.03 -3.12
N ASP A 147 -23.15 -14.64 -1.98
CA ASP A 147 -21.76 -14.92 -1.62
C ASP A 147 -21.59 -16.32 -1.03
N THR A 148 -21.46 -17.30 -1.93
CA THR A 148 -21.24 -18.70 -1.56
C THR A 148 -19.82 -18.97 -1.06
N GLU A 149 -18.88 -18.03 -1.25
CA GLU A 149 -17.46 -18.23 -0.97
C GLU A 149 -17.06 -17.66 0.41
N ASN A 150 -17.54 -16.47 0.75
CA ASN A 150 -17.10 -15.75 1.96
C ASN A 150 -18.08 -15.81 3.14
N GLN A 151 -19.33 -16.24 2.93
CA GLN A 151 -20.37 -16.34 3.97
C GLN A 151 -20.50 -15.08 4.84
N TYR A 152 -20.50 -13.90 4.20
CA TYR A 152 -20.68 -12.64 4.92
C TYR A 152 -22.04 -12.59 5.64
N PRO A 153 -22.11 -11.96 6.83
CA PRO A 153 -23.38 -11.78 7.53
C PRO A 153 -24.31 -10.87 6.74
N CYS A 154 -25.60 -11.13 6.84
CA CYS A 154 -26.66 -10.42 6.14
C CYS A 154 -27.42 -9.56 7.14
N GLU A 155 -27.55 -8.26 6.87
CA GLU A 155 -28.21 -7.31 7.75
C GLU A 155 -29.26 -6.50 7.00
N CYS A 156 -30.34 -6.14 7.70
CA CYS A 156 -31.33 -5.20 7.20
C CYS A 156 -30.87 -3.77 7.48
N VAL A 157 -30.41 -3.08 6.44
CA VAL A 157 -29.84 -1.74 6.54
C VAL A 157 -30.75 -0.77 5.81
N ASP A 158 -31.27 0.24 6.52
CA ASP A 158 -32.14 1.28 5.96
C ASP A 158 -33.36 0.71 5.19
N GLY A 159 -33.88 -0.44 5.64
CA GLY A 159 -35.01 -1.14 5.03
C GLY A 159 -34.65 -1.99 3.81
N GLN A 160 -33.36 -2.23 3.56
CA GLN A 160 -32.84 -3.03 2.46
C GLN A 160 -31.89 -4.12 2.93
N CYS A 161 -32.06 -5.34 2.40
CA CYS A 161 -31.15 -6.43 2.69
C CYS A 161 -29.78 -6.20 2.06
N SER A 162 -28.75 -6.25 2.90
CA SER A 162 -27.36 -6.04 2.47
C SER A 162 -26.42 -7.04 3.12
N SER A 163 -25.41 -7.48 2.36
CA SER A 163 -24.31 -8.30 2.84
C SER A 163 -23.22 -7.42 3.45
N VAL A 164 -22.76 -7.72 4.66
CA VAL A 164 -21.75 -6.93 5.38
C VAL A 164 -20.35 -7.42 5.03
N VAL A 165 -19.66 -6.68 4.18
CA VAL A 165 -18.37 -7.07 3.59
C VAL A 165 -17.18 -6.67 4.46
N ALA A 166 -17.32 -5.60 5.26
CA ALA A 166 -16.29 -5.17 6.21
C ALA A 166 -16.91 -4.50 7.44
N GLN A 167 -16.57 -4.97 8.65
CA GLN A 167 -16.98 -4.40 9.94
C GLN A 167 -15.90 -4.68 11.01
N ASN A 168 -15.69 -3.75 11.96
CA ASN A 168 -14.70 -3.97 13.04
C ASN A 168 -15.12 -5.16 13.91
N GLY A 169 -14.27 -6.18 13.97
CA GLY A 169 -14.52 -7.40 14.74
C GLY A 169 -15.14 -8.55 13.94
N ALA A 170 -15.58 -8.31 12.71
CA ALA A 170 -15.90 -9.37 11.75
C ALA A 170 -14.62 -9.80 11.03
N THR A 171 -13.63 -10.32 11.76
CA THR A 171 -12.69 -11.24 11.13
C THR A 171 -13.52 -12.43 10.68
N THR A 172 -13.71 -12.56 9.36
CA THR A 172 -14.28 -13.74 8.73
C THR A 172 -13.68 -14.99 9.38
N GLY A 173 -14.51 -15.71 10.12
CA GLY A 173 -14.13 -16.99 10.68
C GLY A 173 -13.85 -17.94 9.52
N ASN A 174 -12.58 -18.36 9.38
CA ASN A 174 -12.13 -19.38 8.43
C ASN A 174 -12.99 -20.65 8.44
#